data_AF-A0A374TNX2-F1
#
_entry.id   AF-A0A374TNX2-F1
#
_cell.length_a   1.000
_cell.length_b   1.000
_cell.length_c   1.000
_cell.angle_alpha   90.00
_cell.angle_beta   90.00
_cell.angle_gamma   90.00
#
_symmetry.space_group_name_H-M   'P 1'
#
loop_
_entity.id
_entity.type
_entity.pdbx_description
1 polymer ?
#
loop_
_entity_poly.entity_id
_entity_poly.type
_entity_poly.pdbx_seq_one_letter_code
_entity_poly.pdbx_strand_id
1 'polypeptide(L)'
;MRYPSIQDVINYEIMPALGEFADEYDVEEIARRTFDCVDGRFVEREDVDFWEVARDCYKGNAHEDDLADELRGAYGSSTETHLPYAEKVSEPRTKADFKALREACGLSQQNVADALGVHLQTIKRWEKPSFPYAVPDDAFGYLDSVAESQANQVNYMLGVVAKQVEQFGKNPVLVPITYYRDQQMYDKYGRDKGPFGWPNAVARKLAYELDKRGISYSFRYPDDGAVSTPGSNY
;
A
#
# COMPACT_ATOMS: atom_id res chain seq x y z
N MET A 1 3.91 -3.54 24.69
CA MET A 1 2.66 -4.25 25.09
C MET A 1 3.02 -5.39 26.05
N ARG A 2 2.10 -6.02 26.81
CA ARG A 2 2.45 -7.13 27.73
C ARG A 2 1.56 -8.35 27.51
N TYR A 3 2.16 -9.49 27.19
CA TYR A 3 1.44 -10.73 26.88
C TYR A 3 1.51 -11.73 28.04
N PRO A 4 0.42 -12.48 28.31
CA PRO A 4 0.40 -13.43 29.42
C PRO A 4 1.12 -14.74 29.12
N SER A 5 1.41 -15.06 27.85
CA SER A 5 2.20 -16.23 27.46
C SER A 5 2.99 -15.98 26.18
N ILE A 6 3.99 -16.81 25.93
CA ILE A 6 4.75 -16.79 24.68
C ILE A 6 3.88 -17.18 23.47
N GLN A 7 2.86 -18.00 23.68
CA GLN A 7 1.91 -18.34 22.62
C GLN A 7 1.06 -17.13 22.22
N ASP A 8 0.73 -16.25 23.17
CA ASP A 8 0.05 -14.99 22.86
C ASP A 8 0.96 -14.05 22.06
N VAL A 9 2.25 -13.97 22.41
CA VAL A 9 3.23 -13.24 21.59
C VAL A 9 3.24 -13.77 20.15
N ILE A 10 3.32 -15.10 19.98
CA ILE A 10 3.32 -15.73 18.67
C ILE A 10 2.03 -15.39 17.90
N ASN A 11 0.86 -15.52 18.52
CA ASN A 11 -0.41 -15.35 17.85
C ASN A 11 -0.75 -13.89 17.51
N TYR A 12 -0.34 -12.94 18.36
CA TYR A 12 -0.73 -11.53 18.23
C TYR A 12 0.37 -10.65 17.62
N GLU A 13 1.64 -11.02 17.73
CA GLU A 13 2.76 -10.23 17.22
C GLU A 13 3.50 -10.93 16.09
N ILE A 14 3.98 -12.16 16.31
CA ILE A 14 4.87 -12.83 15.36
C ILE A 14 4.13 -13.29 14.10
N MET A 15 3.02 -14.02 14.25
CA MET A 15 2.25 -14.53 13.12
C MET A 15 1.63 -13.41 12.27
N PRO A 16 1.03 -12.36 12.85
CA PRO A 16 0.53 -11.24 12.07
C PRO A 16 1.63 -10.47 11.33
N ALA A 17 2.83 -10.35 11.92
CA ALA A 17 3.97 -9.69 11.28
C ALA A 17 4.52 -10.48 10.09
N LEU A 18 4.60 -11.81 10.20
CA LEU A 18 5.09 -12.68 9.13
C LEU A 18 4.02 -12.99 8.06
N GLY A 19 2.74 -12.84 8.41
CA GLY A 19 1.62 -13.02 7.49
C GLY A 19 1.54 -14.44 6.93
N GLU A 20 1.39 -14.56 5.62
CA GLU A 20 1.26 -15.85 4.92
C GLU A 20 2.55 -16.68 4.92
N PHE A 21 3.70 -16.07 5.24
CA PHE A 21 5.00 -16.72 5.21
C PHE A 21 5.40 -17.32 6.57
N ALA A 22 4.54 -17.24 7.59
CA ALA A 22 4.88 -17.64 8.97
C ALA A 22 5.32 -19.11 9.10
N ASP A 23 4.88 -20.00 8.21
CA ASP A 23 5.29 -21.41 8.17
C ASP A 23 6.72 -21.63 7.68
N GLU A 24 7.29 -20.65 6.97
CA GLU A 24 8.68 -20.65 6.50
C GLU A 24 9.69 -20.25 7.59
N TYR A 25 9.23 -19.87 8.79
CA TYR A 25 10.08 -19.37 9.88
C TYR A 25 9.92 -20.19 11.17
N ASP A 26 10.95 -20.18 12.02
CA ASP A 26 10.86 -20.65 13.40
C ASP A 26 10.25 -19.58 14.31
N VAL A 27 8.91 -19.48 14.27
CA VAL A 27 8.15 -18.45 15.00
C VAL A 27 8.30 -18.50 16.52
N GLU A 28 8.59 -19.67 17.09
CA GLU A 28 8.83 -19.78 18.53
C GLU A 28 10.20 -19.21 18.90
N GLU A 29 11.23 -19.52 18.11
CA GLU A 29 12.57 -18.95 18.31
C GLU A 29 12.58 -17.43 18.10
N ILE A 30 11.82 -16.94 17.11
CA ILE A 30 11.64 -15.49 16.91
C ILE A 30 11.00 -14.87 18.15
N ALA A 31 9.92 -15.44 18.69
CA ALA A 31 9.25 -14.93 19.90
C ALA A 31 10.20 -14.89 21.10
N ARG A 32 11.04 -15.92 21.29
CA ARG A 32 12.01 -15.98 22.41
C ARG A 32 13.14 -14.96 22.27
N ARG A 33 13.59 -14.68 21.06
CA ARG A 33 14.68 -13.74 20.82
C ARG A 33 14.23 -12.28 20.86
N THR A 34 12.96 -12.02 20.56
CA THR A 34 12.37 -10.66 20.47
C THR A 34 11.57 -10.25 21.72
N PHE A 35 11.19 -11.17 22.61
CA PHE A 35 10.45 -10.86 23.83
C PHE A 35 11.08 -11.47 25.08
N ASP A 36 11.21 -10.65 26.13
CA ASP A 36 11.67 -11.06 27.46
C ASP A 36 10.49 -11.30 28.40
N CYS A 37 10.63 -12.28 29.30
CA CYS A 37 9.67 -12.50 30.39
C CYS A 37 10.03 -11.64 31.60
N VAL A 38 9.27 -10.57 31.82
CA VAL A 38 9.40 -9.65 32.96
C VAL A 38 8.15 -9.78 33.83
N ASP A 39 8.34 -10.16 35.11
CA ASP A 39 7.25 -10.39 36.08
C ASP A 39 6.16 -11.37 35.59
N GLY A 40 6.58 -12.44 34.90
CA GLY A 40 5.67 -13.45 34.37
C GLY A 40 4.85 -12.99 33.16
N ARG A 41 5.24 -11.88 32.51
CA ARG A 41 4.64 -11.38 31.27
C ARG A 41 5.70 -11.14 30.22
N PHE A 42 5.36 -11.40 28.97
CA PHE A 42 6.27 -11.16 27.86
C PHE A 42 6.18 -9.72 27.39
N VAL A 43 7.34 -9.08 27.28
CA VAL A 43 7.54 -7.69 26.86
C VAL A 43 8.54 -7.68 25.73
N GLU A 44 8.26 -6.90 24.70
CA GLU A 44 9.14 -6.73 23.55
C GLU A 44 10.49 -6.14 23.97
N ARG A 45 11.56 -6.66 23.38
CA ARG A 45 12.92 -6.16 23.55
C ARG A 45 13.14 -4.98 22.63
N GLU A 46 13.47 -3.83 23.20
CA GLU A 46 13.76 -2.60 22.43
C GLU A 46 15.14 -2.64 21.76
N ASP A 47 16.01 -3.59 22.14
CA ASP A 47 17.39 -3.73 21.65
C ASP A 47 17.55 -4.75 20.51
N VAL A 48 16.45 -5.32 20.01
CA VAL A 48 16.48 -6.40 19.01
C VAL A 48 15.65 -6.02 17.78
N ASP A 49 16.25 -6.13 16.60
CA ASP A 49 15.50 -6.03 15.34
C ASP A 49 14.78 -7.36 15.04
N PHE A 50 13.46 -7.32 15.05
CA PHE A 50 12.59 -8.46 14.74
C PHE A 50 12.96 -9.13 13.40
N TRP A 51 13.30 -8.37 12.36
CA TRP A 51 13.57 -8.90 11.02
C TRP A 51 14.97 -9.49 10.88
N GLU A 52 15.94 -9.04 11.67
CA GLU A 52 17.25 -9.71 11.78
C GLU A 52 17.08 -11.10 12.41
N VAL A 53 16.33 -11.16 13.50
CA VAL A 53 15.97 -12.43 14.15
C VAL A 53 15.17 -13.33 13.21
N ALA A 54 14.17 -12.80 12.51
CA ALA A 54 13.37 -13.58 11.57
C ALA A 54 14.22 -14.15 10.43
N ARG A 55 15.17 -13.38 9.90
CA ARG A 55 16.11 -13.86 8.87
C ARG A 55 16.94 -15.04 9.36
N ASP A 56 17.49 -14.95 10.57
CA ASP A 56 18.24 -16.06 11.18
C ASP A 56 17.37 -17.31 11.41
N CYS A 57 16.07 -17.09 11.64
CA CYS A 57 15.09 -18.14 11.92
C CYS A 57 14.35 -18.64 10.67
N TYR A 58 14.74 -18.21 9.47
CA TYR A 58 14.17 -18.70 8.22
C TYR A 58 14.57 -20.15 7.95
N LYS A 59 13.59 -21.00 7.64
CA LYS A 59 13.76 -22.46 7.46
C LYS A 59 14.05 -22.87 6.01
N GLY A 60 13.96 -21.96 5.06
CA GLY A 60 14.20 -22.26 3.65
C GLY A 60 15.69 -22.46 3.36
N ASN A 61 16.02 -23.52 2.61
CA ASN A 61 17.38 -23.80 2.17
C ASN A 61 17.97 -22.59 1.45
N ALA A 62 19.14 -22.13 1.92
CA ALA A 62 19.94 -21.11 1.27
C ALA A 62 20.19 -21.47 -0.21
N HIS A 63 19.49 -20.81 -1.11
CA HIS A 63 19.80 -20.76 -2.54
C HIS A 63 20.16 -19.30 -2.88
N GLU A 64 21.18 -18.79 -2.18
CA GLU A 64 21.97 -17.66 -2.66
C GLU A 64 22.89 -18.19 -3.77
N ASP A 65 22.73 -17.69 -5.01
CA ASP A 65 23.90 -17.30 -5.83
C ASP A 65 23.52 -16.70 -7.21
N ASP A 66 22.31 -16.89 -7.76
CA ASP A 66 22.07 -16.46 -9.16
C ASP A 66 21.47 -15.05 -9.35
N LEU A 67 20.94 -14.38 -8.31
CA LEU A 67 20.33 -13.04 -8.46
C LEU A 67 21.28 -11.88 -8.10
N ALA A 68 22.37 -12.16 -7.39
CA ALA A 68 23.26 -11.14 -6.84
C ALA A 68 24.31 -10.64 -7.85
N ASP A 69 24.68 -11.45 -8.84
CA ASP A 69 25.73 -11.11 -9.81
C ASP A 69 25.24 -10.19 -10.94
N GLU A 70 23.96 -10.27 -11.32
CA GLU A 70 23.37 -9.39 -12.34
C GLU A 70 23.22 -7.94 -11.82
N LEU A 71 23.01 -7.77 -10.51
CA LEU A 71 22.94 -6.46 -9.85
C LEU A 71 24.32 -5.87 -9.54
N ARG A 72 25.35 -6.70 -9.34
CA ARG A 72 26.71 -6.25 -9.04
C ARG A 72 27.41 -5.60 -10.24
N GLY A 73 27.08 -6.00 -11.47
CA GLY A 73 27.69 -5.47 -12.70
C GLY A 73 27.30 -4.03 -13.04
N ALA A 74 26.16 -3.54 -12.55
CA ALA A 74 25.62 -2.21 -12.92
C ALA A 74 26.10 -1.06 -12.01
N TYR A 75 26.65 -1.36 -10.83
CA TYR A 75 27.04 -0.36 -9.81
C TYR A 75 28.51 -0.53 -9.35
N GLY A 76 29.39 -0.90 -10.27
CA GLY A 76 30.83 -0.96 -10.00
C GLY A 76 31.46 0.42 -9.91
N SER A 77 32.07 0.71 -8.76
CA SER A 77 33.04 1.80 -8.48
C SER A 77 32.47 3.09 -7.87
N SER A 78 32.15 3.05 -6.58
CA SER A 78 32.61 4.07 -5.62
C SER A 78 32.65 3.46 -4.22
N THR A 79 33.74 3.74 -3.53
CA THR A 79 34.25 3.17 -2.28
C THR A 79 33.31 3.25 -1.07
N GLU A 80 33.36 2.21 -0.23
CA GLU A 80 33.08 2.20 1.21
C GLU A 80 32.09 3.24 1.75
N THR A 81 30.83 2.86 1.81
CA THR A 81 29.98 3.19 2.97
C THR A 81 29.23 1.94 3.36
N HIS A 82 29.54 1.43 4.54
CA HIS A 82 28.67 0.55 5.30
C HIS A 82 27.30 1.24 5.37
N LEU A 83 26.34 0.78 4.57
CA LEU A 83 24.95 1.22 4.74
C LEU A 83 24.40 0.38 5.89
N PRO A 84 24.25 0.94 7.11
CA PRO A 84 23.41 0.29 8.10
C PRO A 84 22.05 0.11 7.45
N TYR A 85 21.39 -1.01 7.76
CA TYR A 85 19.97 -1.19 7.47
C TYR A 85 19.29 0.12 7.83
N ALA A 86 18.76 0.84 6.84
CA ALA A 86 18.15 2.13 7.08
C ALA A 86 16.92 1.85 7.93
N GLU A 87 17.09 1.88 9.25
CA GLU A 87 16.06 2.32 10.18
C GLU A 87 15.41 3.48 9.44
N LYS A 88 14.17 3.28 9.00
CA LYS A 88 13.49 4.26 8.17
C LYS A 88 13.32 5.45 9.10
N VAL A 89 14.31 6.35 9.09
CA VAL A 89 14.25 7.61 9.82
C VAL A 89 13.03 8.26 9.21
N SER A 90 11.91 8.16 9.92
CA SER A 90 10.63 8.70 9.49
C SER A 90 10.79 10.19 9.63
N GLU A 91 11.45 10.81 8.64
CA GLU A 91 11.43 12.25 8.52
C GLU A 91 9.97 12.69 8.63
N PRO A 92 9.68 13.72 9.45
CA PRO A 92 8.32 14.16 9.66
C PRO A 92 7.73 14.53 8.30
N ARG A 93 6.59 13.90 7.97
CA ARG A 93 5.94 14.06 6.67
C ARG A 93 5.73 15.54 6.35
N THR A 94 6.20 15.93 5.19
CA THR A 94 6.23 17.31 4.74
C THR A 94 4.89 17.73 4.14
N LYS A 95 4.74 19.04 3.96
CA LYS A 95 3.61 19.62 3.20
C LYS A 95 3.55 19.12 1.76
N ALA A 96 4.72 18.81 1.17
CA ALA A 96 4.81 18.24 -0.16
C ALA A 96 4.29 16.80 -0.19
N ASP A 97 4.58 16.00 0.85
CA ASP A 97 4.06 14.64 0.98
C ASP A 97 2.53 14.63 1.06
N PHE A 98 1.94 15.58 1.80
CA PHE A 98 0.48 15.74 1.86
C PHE A 98 -0.13 16.03 0.48
N LYS A 99 0.46 16.99 -0.25
CA LYS A 99 0.02 17.34 -1.60
C LYS A 99 0.16 16.16 -2.57
N ALA A 100 1.31 15.49 -2.56
CA ALA A 100 1.60 14.36 -3.42
C ALA A 100 0.63 13.20 -3.16
N LEU A 101 0.38 12.88 -1.89
CA LEU A 101 -0.54 11.80 -1.52
C LEU A 101 -1.99 12.14 -1.92
N ARG A 102 -2.44 13.38 -1.70
CA ARG A 102 -3.77 13.84 -2.14
C ARG A 102 -3.95 13.68 -3.65
N GLU A 103 -2.95 14.10 -4.42
CA GLU A 103 -2.98 14.04 -5.89
C GLU A 103 -2.91 12.61 -6.41
N ALA A 104 -2.10 11.76 -5.77
CA ALA A 104 -2.06 10.33 -6.03
C ALA A 104 -3.41 9.65 -5.76
N CYS A 105 -4.13 10.12 -4.73
CA CYS A 105 -5.50 9.68 -4.44
C CYS A 105 -6.55 10.25 -5.39
N GLY A 106 -6.17 11.16 -6.30
CA GLY A 106 -7.10 11.80 -7.24
C GLY A 106 -8.06 12.80 -6.59
N LEU A 107 -7.76 13.29 -5.38
CA LEU A 107 -8.63 14.20 -4.65
C LEU A 107 -8.28 15.66 -4.93
N SER A 108 -9.28 16.52 -5.06
CA SER A 108 -9.07 17.97 -5.02
C SER A 108 -8.89 18.46 -3.58
N GLN A 109 -8.35 19.67 -3.41
CA GLN A 109 -8.28 20.31 -2.08
C GLN A 109 -9.68 20.46 -1.45
N GLN A 110 -10.71 20.72 -2.26
CA GLN A 110 -12.09 20.83 -1.78
C GLN A 110 -12.61 19.48 -1.27
N ASN A 111 -12.30 18.37 -1.95
CA ASN A 111 -12.74 17.05 -1.48
C ASN A 111 -12.18 16.69 -0.11
N VAL A 112 -10.90 17.01 0.14
CA VAL A 112 -10.28 16.78 1.45
C VAL A 112 -10.86 17.72 2.50
N ALA A 113 -11.11 18.98 2.14
CA ALA A 113 -11.75 19.95 3.04
C ALA A 113 -13.15 19.48 3.48
N ASP A 114 -13.98 19.05 2.52
CA ASP A 114 -15.32 18.56 2.77
C ASP A 114 -15.30 17.28 3.64
N ALA A 115 -14.38 16.35 3.35
CA ALA A 115 -14.27 15.09 4.09
C ALA A 115 -13.81 15.28 5.54
N LEU A 116 -12.90 16.23 5.80
CA LEU A 116 -12.40 16.55 7.13
C LEU A 116 -13.27 17.57 7.88
N GLY A 117 -14.30 18.15 7.24
CA GLY A 117 -15.13 19.18 7.84
C GLY A 117 -14.38 20.50 8.12
N VAL A 118 -13.34 20.80 7.34
CA VAL A 118 -12.51 22.01 7.48
C VAL A 118 -12.72 22.97 6.32
N HIS A 119 -12.36 24.24 6.50
CA HIS A 119 -12.44 25.23 5.43
C HIS A 119 -11.35 25.00 4.36
N LEU A 120 -11.64 25.23 3.07
CA LEU A 120 -10.68 25.06 1.96
C LEU A 120 -9.35 25.80 2.18
N GLN A 121 -9.39 26.98 2.82
CA GLN A 121 -8.18 27.74 3.16
C GLN A 121 -7.25 26.99 4.11
N THR A 122 -7.76 26.11 4.96
CA THR A 122 -6.96 25.24 5.83
C THR A 122 -6.12 24.29 4.99
N ILE A 123 -6.72 23.62 3.99
CA ILE A 123 -5.99 22.73 3.08
C ILE A 123 -4.94 23.50 2.28
N LYS A 124 -5.28 24.69 1.75
CA LYS A 124 -4.33 25.55 1.03
C LYS A 124 -3.12 25.94 1.89
N ARG A 125 -3.33 26.17 3.18
CA ARG A 125 -2.27 26.50 4.15
C ARG A 125 -1.41 25.27 4.48
N TRP A 126 -2.01 24.10 4.57
CA TRP A 126 -1.28 22.85 4.76
C TRP A 126 -0.35 22.56 3.59
N GLU A 127 -0.75 22.82 2.35
CA GLU A 127 0.10 22.63 1.16
C GLU A 127 1.03 23.80 0.85
N LYS A 128 0.90 24.95 1.54
CA LYS A 128 1.75 26.12 1.28
C LYS A 128 3.06 26.02 2.08
N PRO A 129 4.24 25.97 1.41
CA PRO A 129 5.52 25.86 2.11
C PRO A 129 5.78 27.01 3.08
N SER A 130 5.30 28.21 2.75
CA SER A 130 5.53 29.42 3.57
C SER A 130 4.64 29.52 4.80
N PHE A 131 3.71 28.59 5.03
CA PHE A 131 2.79 28.66 6.18
C PHE A 131 3.38 27.85 7.35
N PRO A 132 3.49 28.43 8.56
CA PRO A 132 4.35 27.89 9.61
C PRO A 132 3.81 26.63 10.30
N TYR A 133 2.52 26.34 10.17
CA TYR A 133 1.91 25.18 10.84
C TYR A 133 2.05 23.92 9.99
N ALA A 134 2.48 22.83 10.63
CA ALA A 134 2.52 21.49 10.04
C ALA A 134 1.11 21.00 9.68
N VAL A 135 1.07 19.97 8.83
CA VAL A 135 -0.18 19.26 8.56
C VAL A 135 -0.47 18.36 9.77
N PRO A 136 -1.68 18.39 10.32
CA PRO A 136 -2.09 17.48 11.39
C PRO A 136 -2.03 16.00 10.98
N ASP A 137 -1.69 15.13 11.93
CA ASP A 137 -1.57 13.68 11.69
C ASP A 137 -2.91 13.03 11.29
N ASP A 138 -4.04 13.55 11.77
CA ASP A 138 -5.38 13.08 11.41
C ASP A 138 -5.70 13.35 9.93
N ALA A 139 -5.27 14.49 9.39
CA ALA A 139 -5.41 14.81 7.98
C ALA A 139 -4.56 13.87 7.10
N PHE A 140 -3.37 13.51 7.58
CA PHE A 140 -2.54 12.49 6.96
C PHE A 140 -3.16 11.10 7.04
N GLY A 141 -3.65 10.69 8.21
CA GLY A 141 -4.33 9.42 8.42
C GLY A 141 -5.58 9.25 7.55
N TYR A 142 -6.31 10.34 7.29
CA TYR A 142 -7.40 10.32 6.30
C TYR A 142 -6.88 9.98 4.91
N LEU A 143 -5.85 10.67 4.41
CA LEU A 143 -5.30 10.39 3.09
C LEU A 143 -4.66 8.99 3.00
N ASP A 144 -4.06 8.51 4.07
CA ASP A 144 -3.51 7.15 4.13
C ASP A 144 -4.63 6.10 4.02
N SER A 145 -5.75 6.29 4.74
CA SER A 145 -6.91 5.39 4.63
C SER A 145 -7.54 5.40 3.22
N VAL A 146 -7.53 6.56 2.56
CA VAL A 146 -7.97 6.68 1.16
C VAL A 146 -7.02 5.93 0.23
N ALA A 147 -5.71 6.07 0.44
CA ALA A 147 -4.69 5.39 -0.37
C ALA A 147 -4.72 3.87 -0.18
N GLU A 148 -4.94 3.40 1.05
CA GLU A 148 -5.14 1.99 1.38
C GLU A 148 -6.40 1.44 0.68
N SER A 149 -7.51 2.18 0.74
CA SER A 149 -8.73 1.82 0.02
C SER A 149 -8.51 1.72 -1.49
N GLN A 150 -7.67 2.59 -2.08
CA GLN A 150 -7.29 2.47 -3.48
C GLN A 150 -6.48 1.21 -3.77
N ALA A 151 -5.51 0.88 -2.92
CA ALA A 151 -4.69 -0.31 -3.08
C ALA A 151 -5.55 -1.59 -3.01
N ASN A 152 -6.45 -1.66 -2.03
CA ASN A 152 -7.40 -2.75 -1.86
C ASN A 152 -8.31 -2.92 -3.08
N GLN A 153 -8.81 -1.80 -3.64
CA GLN A 153 -9.64 -1.84 -4.84
C GLN A 153 -8.85 -2.33 -6.07
N VAL A 154 -7.61 -1.89 -6.25
CA VAL A 154 -6.74 -2.38 -7.35
C VAL A 154 -6.47 -3.88 -7.20
N ASN A 155 -6.12 -4.33 -5.99
CA ASN A 155 -5.86 -5.75 -5.70
C ASN A 155 -7.09 -6.61 -5.99
N TYR A 156 -8.28 -6.15 -5.60
CA TYR A 156 -9.53 -6.83 -5.92
C TYR A 156 -9.73 -6.97 -7.44
N MET A 157 -9.55 -5.89 -8.20
CA MET A 157 -9.73 -5.92 -9.66
C MET A 157 -8.69 -6.81 -10.36
N LEU A 158 -7.43 -6.80 -9.91
CA LEU A 158 -6.40 -7.72 -10.40
C LEU A 158 -6.76 -9.18 -10.09
N GLY A 159 -7.32 -9.44 -8.90
CA GLY A 159 -7.82 -10.77 -8.54
C GLY A 159 -8.98 -11.24 -9.42
N VAL A 160 -9.87 -10.32 -9.85
CA VAL A 160 -10.93 -10.64 -10.83
C VAL A 160 -10.32 -11.01 -12.19
N VAL A 161 -9.31 -10.25 -12.66
CA VAL A 161 -8.59 -10.58 -13.90
C VAL A 161 -7.90 -11.94 -13.79
N ALA A 162 -7.22 -12.21 -12.68
CA ALA A 162 -6.55 -13.50 -12.44
C ALA A 162 -7.52 -14.69 -12.48
N LYS A 163 -8.66 -14.59 -11.78
CA LYS A 163 -9.71 -15.62 -11.80
C LYS A 163 -10.27 -15.84 -13.20
N GLN A 164 -10.39 -14.78 -14.01
CA GLN A 164 -10.81 -14.90 -15.40
C GLN A 164 -9.76 -15.66 -16.24
N VAL A 165 -8.47 -15.40 -16.02
CA VAL A 165 -7.38 -16.14 -16.68
C VAL A 165 -7.41 -17.62 -16.29
N GLU A 166 -7.61 -17.94 -15.01
CA GLU A 166 -7.74 -19.32 -14.53
C GLU A 166 -8.93 -20.03 -15.16
N GLN A 167 -10.09 -19.37 -15.22
CA GLN A 167 -11.32 -19.95 -15.77
C GLN A 167 -11.25 -20.23 -17.27
N PHE A 168 -10.61 -19.35 -18.04
CA PHE A 168 -10.56 -19.44 -19.50
C PHE A 168 -9.21 -19.96 -20.05
N GLY A 169 -8.22 -20.17 -19.18
CA GLY A 169 -6.88 -20.65 -19.51
C GLY A 169 -6.06 -19.72 -20.41
N LYS A 170 -6.47 -18.45 -20.54
CA LYS A 170 -5.85 -17.47 -21.45
C LYS A 170 -5.90 -16.07 -20.85
N ASN A 171 -4.84 -15.31 -21.05
CA ASN A 171 -4.82 -13.88 -20.73
C ASN A 171 -5.88 -13.12 -21.54
N PRO A 172 -6.56 -12.13 -20.96
CA PRO A 172 -7.46 -11.28 -21.72
C PRO A 172 -6.67 -10.53 -22.79
N VAL A 173 -7.22 -10.48 -24.00
CA VAL A 173 -6.64 -9.73 -25.12
C VAL A 173 -6.64 -8.23 -24.82
N LEU A 174 -7.67 -7.74 -24.11
CA LEU A 174 -7.82 -6.34 -23.75
C LEU A 174 -8.72 -6.23 -22.51
N VAL A 175 -8.26 -5.52 -21.47
CA VAL A 175 -9.06 -5.16 -20.30
C VAL A 175 -9.62 -3.75 -20.48
N PRO A 176 -10.94 -3.57 -20.67
CA PRO A 176 -11.55 -2.25 -20.65
C PRO A 176 -11.62 -1.71 -19.21
N ILE A 177 -11.12 -0.51 -18.99
CA ILE A 177 -11.12 0.16 -17.68
C ILE A 177 -12.05 1.37 -17.76
N THR A 178 -13.09 1.39 -16.93
CA THR A 178 -14.01 2.53 -16.87
C THR A 178 -13.30 3.79 -16.40
N TYR A 179 -13.55 4.90 -17.08
CA TYR A 179 -13.02 6.22 -16.76
C TYR A 179 -14.13 7.27 -16.83
N TYR A 180 -14.04 8.34 -16.05
CA TYR A 180 -15.08 9.36 -15.96
C TYR A 180 -14.54 10.73 -16.37
N ARG A 181 -15.33 11.50 -17.13
CA ARG A 181 -14.94 12.86 -17.57
C ARG A 181 -15.05 13.88 -16.46
N ASP A 182 -16.12 13.79 -15.70
CA ASP A 182 -16.51 14.78 -14.71
C ASP A 182 -17.41 14.15 -13.63
N GLN A 183 -17.75 14.95 -12.62
CA GLN A 183 -18.60 14.53 -11.52
C GLN A 183 -20.03 14.18 -11.97
N GLN A 184 -20.60 14.85 -12.99
CA GLN A 184 -21.97 14.57 -13.44
C GLN A 184 -22.08 13.17 -14.06
N MET A 185 -21.07 12.79 -14.84
CA MET A 185 -20.96 11.45 -15.40
C MET A 185 -20.81 10.39 -14.31
N TYR A 186 -19.98 10.67 -13.29
CA TYR A 186 -19.80 9.75 -12.18
C TYR A 186 -21.05 9.64 -11.31
N ASP A 187 -21.75 10.73 -11.04
CA ASP A 187 -23.01 10.71 -10.28
C ASP A 187 -24.09 9.89 -11.02
N LYS A 188 -24.05 9.89 -12.36
CA LYS A 188 -24.97 9.12 -13.20
C LYS A 188 -24.62 7.63 -13.30
N TYR A 189 -23.34 7.30 -13.48
CA TYR A 189 -22.89 5.96 -13.87
C TYR A 189 -22.04 5.25 -12.83
N GLY A 190 -21.43 6.01 -11.94
CA GLY A 190 -20.59 5.53 -10.86
C GLY A 190 -21.37 4.67 -9.87
N ARG A 191 -20.64 3.75 -9.26
CA ARG A 191 -21.18 2.81 -8.29
C ARG A 191 -21.39 3.46 -6.92
N ASP A 192 -20.39 4.20 -6.45
CA ASP A 192 -20.32 4.71 -5.09
C ASP A 192 -20.37 6.24 -5.07
N LYS A 193 -20.89 6.83 -4.00
CA LYS A 193 -20.82 8.28 -3.81
C LYS A 193 -19.38 8.73 -3.60
N GLY A 194 -19.04 9.91 -4.10
CA GLY A 194 -17.74 10.52 -3.87
C GLY A 194 -17.20 11.24 -5.10
N PRO A 195 -15.99 11.79 -5.01
CA PRO A 195 -15.39 12.53 -6.11
C PRO A 195 -14.95 11.58 -7.22
N PHE A 196 -15.33 11.89 -8.47
CA PHE A 196 -14.94 11.11 -9.67
C PHE A 196 -13.42 10.95 -9.85
N GLY A 197 -12.62 11.83 -9.23
CA GLY A 197 -11.17 11.77 -9.27
C GLY A 197 -10.59 10.53 -8.57
N TRP A 198 -11.23 10.03 -7.50
CA TRP A 198 -10.80 8.84 -6.78
C TRP A 198 -10.88 7.56 -7.64
N PRO A 199 -12.03 7.19 -8.25
CA PRO A 199 -12.11 6.00 -9.11
C PRO A 199 -11.22 6.14 -10.36
N ASN A 200 -11.05 7.36 -10.90
CA ASN A 200 -10.10 7.58 -11.98
C ASN A 200 -8.63 7.36 -11.55
N ALA A 201 -8.27 7.70 -10.30
CA ALA A 201 -6.94 7.40 -9.77
C ALA A 201 -6.73 5.89 -9.58
N VAL A 202 -7.75 5.17 -9.12
CA VAL A 202 -7.76 3.71 -9.06
C VAL A 202 -7.59 3.10 -10.47
N ALA A 203 -8.33 3.61 -11.46
CA ALA A 203 -8.24 3.18 -12.85
C ALA A 203 -6.81 3.33 -13.42
N ARG A 204 -6.13 4.45 -13.14
CA ARG A 204 -4.73 4.67 -13.55
C ARG A 204 -3.75 3.72 -12.85
N LYS A 205 -3.96 3.42 -11.56
CA LYS A 205 -3.15 2.45 -10.83
C LYS A 205 -3.35 1.03 -11.37
N LEU A 206 -4.58 0.63 -11.66
CA LEU A 206 -4.87 -0.65 -12.30
C LEU A 206 -4.18 -0.76 -13.65
N ALA A 207 -4.30 0.27 -14.50
CA ALA A 207 -3.62 0.34 -15.79
C ALA A 207 -2.11 0.11 -15.66
N TYR A 208 -1.46 0.82 -14.74
CA TYR A 208 -0.03 0.63 -14.44
C TYR A 208 0.32 -0.80 -14.03
N GLU A 209 -0.50 -1.42 -13.17
CA GLU A 209 -0.27 -2.80 -12.74
C GLU A 209 -0.54 -3.85 -13.84
N LEU A 210 -1.46 -3.56 -14.78
CA LEU A 210 -1.69 -4.39 -15.97
C LEU A 210 -0.52 -4.27 -16.95
N ASP A 211 0.01 -3.07 -17.18
CA ASP A 211 1.21 -2.84 -18.01
C ASP A 211 2.40 -3.65 -17.50
N LYS A 212 2.65 -3.61 -16.17
CA LYS A 212 3.71 -4.42 -15.53
C LYS A 212 3.57 -5.92 -15.75
N ARG A 213 2.36 -6.40 -16.05
CA ARG A 213 2.04 -7.82 -16.31
C ARG A 213 1.93 -8.14 -17.80
N GLY A 214 2.18 -7.17 -18.68
CA GLY A 214 2.03 -7.34 -20.13
C GLY A 214 0.58 -7.52 -20.59
N ILE A 215 -0.40 -7.11 -19.78
CA ILE A 215 -1.82 -7.21 -20.10
C ILE A 215 -2.28 -5.88 -20.72
N SER A 216 -2.77 -5.93 -21.95
CA SER A 216 -3.26 -4.74 -22.65
C SER A 216 -4.56 -4.22 -22.03
N TYR A 217 -4.73 -2.91 -21.97
CA TYR A 217 -5.97 -2.26 -21.53
C TYR A 217 -6.40 -1.09 -22.42
N SER A 218 -7.64 -0.65 -22.23
CA SER A 218 -8.12 0.62 -22.80
C SER A 218 -9.03 1.33 -21.82
N PHE A 219 -8.84 2.64 -21.63
CA PHE A 219 -9.80 3.45 -20.89
C PHE A 219 -11.06 3.68 -21.74
N ARG A 220 -12.23 3.47 -21.13
CA ARG A 220 -13.53 3.66 -21.78
C ARG A 220 -14.44 4.50 -20.92
N TYR A 221 -15.14 5.43 -21.54
CA TYR A 221 -16.23 6.11 -20.85
C TYR A 221 -17.45 5.16 -20.76
N PRO A 222 -18.30 5.28 -19.73
CA PRO A 222 -19.53 4.51 -19.62
C PRO A 222 -20.43 4.56 -20.86
N ASP A 223 -20.43 5.68 -21.58
CA ASP A 223 -21.19 5.88 -22.82
C ASP A 223 -20.47 5.37 -24.09
N ASP A 224 -19.24 4.88 -23.97
CA ASP A 224 -18.38 4.38 -25.06
C ASP A 224 -17.94 2.92 -24.79
N GLY A 225 -18.89 2.06 -24.42
CA GLY A 225 -18.66 0.62 -24.33
C GLY A 225 -17.77 0.16 -23.17
N ALA A 226 -17.72 0.92 -22.06
CA ALA A 226 -17.14 0.39 -20.82
C ALA A 226 -17.91 -0.85 -20.34
N VAL A 227 -17.20 -1.81 -19.73
CA VAL A 227 -17.83 -3.03 -19.22
C VAL A 227 -18.63 -2.71 -17.96
N SER A 228 -19.93 -3.00 -18.02
CA SER A 228 -20.81 -2.98 -16.85
C SER A 228 -20.30 -4.00 -15.83
N THR A 229 -19.95 -3.53 -14.64
CA THR A 229 -19.62 -4.41 -13.50
C THR A 229 -20.84 -4.57 -12.61
N PRO A 230 -21.02 -5.69 -11.90
CA PRO A 230 -22.13 -5.86 -10.95
C PRO A 230 -22.21 -4.66 -9.98
N GLY A 231 -23.30 -3.89 -10.05
CA GLY A 231 -23.50 -2.65 -9.30
C GLY A 231 -23.21 -1.35 -10.06
N SER A 232 -22.83 -1.41 -11.33
CA SER A 232 -22.77 -0.24 -12.22
C SER A 232 -24.19 0.19 -12.61
N ASN A 233 -24.43 1.50 -12.74
CA ASN A 233 -25.75 2.03 -13.13
C ASN A 233 -25.97 2.07 -14.67
N TYR A 234 -25.21 1.28 -15.42
CA TYR A 234 -25.29 1.15 -16.89
C TYR A 234 -24.97 -0.26 -17.34
#